data_AF-A0A7J9YYM1-F1
#
_entry.id   AF-A0A7J9YYM1-F1
#
_cell.length_a   1.000
_cell.length_b   1.000
_cell.length_c   1.000
_cell.angle_alpha   90.00
_cell.angle_beta   90.00
_cell.angle_gamma   90.00
#
_symmetry.space_group_name_H-M   'P 1'
#
loop_
_entity.id
_entity.type
_entity.pdbx_description
1 polymer ?
#
loop_
_entity_poly.entity_id
_entity_poly.type
_entity_poly.pdbx_seq_one_letter_code
_entity_poly.pdbx_strand_id
1 'polypeptide(L)'
;MPTTTINRADVSRDEAMEAVRQQLDDRYTVTPVDGSDDVFRVKTGTLTEAKVHMRQQDGATQFHVHGTGIIIGRIINELGIARHVAAAIREAPGLSGPAPA
;
A
#
# COMPACT_ATOMS: atom_id res chain seq x y z
N MET A 1 -1.20 -11.02 -7.03
CA MET A 1 -0.55 -9.71 -6.89
C MET A 1 -1.50 -8.64 -7.39
N PRO A 2 -2.29 -8.00 -6.52
CA PRO A 2 -3.15 -6.89 -6.93
C PRO A 2 -2.30 -5.65 -7.26
N THR A 3 -2.68 -4.99 -8.35
CA THR A 3 -2.10 -3.71 -8.80
C THR A 3 -3.22 -2.68 -8.84
N THR A 4 -2.99 -1.52 -8.24
CA THR A 4 -3.91 -0.38 -8.27
C THR A 4 -3.22 0.77 -8.98
N THR A 5 -3.91 1.44 -9.90
CA THR A 5 -3.41 2.66 -10.56
C THR A 5 -4.27 3.82 -10.11
N ILE A 6 -3.65 4.94 -9.72
CA ILE A 6 -4.34 6.20 -9.47
C ILE A 6 -3.89 7.24 -10.50
N ASN A 7 -4.83 8.04 -11.00
CA ASN A 7 -4.58 9.09 -11.98
C ASN A 7 -4.04 10.37 -11.31
N ARG A 8 -2.97 10.21 -10.52
CA ARG A 8 -2.24 11.31 -9.90
C ARG A 8 -0.75 11.05 -10.03
N ALA A 9 -0.07 12.00 -10.67
CA ALA A 9 1.39 12.06 -10.73
C ALA A 9 1.93 12.62 -9.41
N ASP A 10 3.18 12.32 -9.09
CA ASP A 10 3.92 12.94 -7.98
C ASP A 10 3.44 12.58 -6.57
N VAL A 11 2.66 11.49 -6.42
CA VAL A 11 2.33 10.96 -5.09
C VAL A 11 3.60 10.48 -4.41
N SER A 12 3.93 11.13 -3.30
CA SER A 12 5.05 10.72 -2.45
C SER A 12 4.71 9.49 -1.64
N ARG A 13 5.72 8.71 -1.24
CA ARG A 13 5.53 7.56 -0.34
C ARG A 13 4.87 7.97 0.98
N ASP A 14 5.26 9.11 1.53
CA ASP A 14 4.74 9.55 2.83
C ASP A 14 3.25 9.95 2.72
N GLU A 15 2.86 10.63 1.64
CA GLU A 15 1.44 10.92 1.33
C GLU A 15 0.64 9.62 1.12
N ALA A 16 1.17 8.68 0.35
CA ALA A 16 0.53 7.38 0.15
C ALA A 16 0.39 6.59 1.46
N MET A 17 1.42 6.62 2.31
CA MET A 17 1.39 5.96 3.62
C MET A 17 0.36 6.59 4.54
N GLU A 18 0.26 7.92 4.57
CA GLU A 18 -0.74 8.62 5.38
C GLU A 18 -2.16 8.30 4.90
N ALA A 19 -2.39 8.35 3.59
CA ALA A 19 -3.66 8.00 2.98
C ALA A 19 -4.08 6.56 3.31
N VAL A 20 -3.14 5.62 3.25
CA VAL A 20 -3.38 4.22 3.64
C VAL A 20 -3.62 4.09 5.14
N ARG A 21 -2.89 4.81 5.99
CA ARG A 21 -3.12 4.82 7.45
C ARG A 21 -4.50 5.35 7.83
N GLN A 22 -4.98 6.39 7.14
CA GLN A 22 -6.31 6.96 7.40
C GLN A 22 -7.44 5.99 7.02
N GLN A 23 -7.20 5.12 6.03
CA GLN A 23 -8.20 4.19 5.52
C GLN A 23 -8.17 2.81 6.22
N LEU A 24 -7.03 2.42 6.77
CA LEU A 24 -6.85 1.16 7.50
C LEU A 24 -7.11 1.34 9.00
N ASP A 25 -7.66 0.30 9.65
CA ASP A 25 -7.85 0.32 11.11
C ASP A 25 -6.51 0.31 11.87
N ASP A 26 -6.52 0.72 13.14
CA ASP A 26 -5.35 0.79 14.04
C ASP A 26 -4.58 -0.54 14.22
N ARG A 27 -5.17 -1.68 13.84
CA ARG A 27 -4.51 -2.98 13.83
C ARG A 27 -3.40 -3.09 12.77
N TYR A 28 -3.41 -2.18 11.80
CA TYR A 28 -2.42 -2.12 10.73
C TYR A 28 -1.32 -1.13 11.07
N THR A 29 -0.07 -1.56 10.91
CA THR A 29 1.10 -0.70 11.05
C THR A 29 1.70 -0.41 9.69
N VAL A 30 1.69 0.85 9.27
CA VAL A 30 2.32 1.29 8.03
C VAL A 30 3.69 1.88 8.33
N THR A 31 4.75 1.36 7.73
CA THR A 31 6.15 1.80 7.94
C THR A 31 6.88 1.95 6.62
N PRO A 32 7.79 2.92 6.48
CA PRO A 32 8.63 3.02 5.29
C PRO A 32 9.60 1.83 5.21
N VAL A 33 10.12 1.54 4.02
CA VAL A 33 11.21 0.58 3.84
C VAL A 33 12.52 1.36 3.73
N ASP A 34 13.47 1.05 4.62
CA ASP A 34 14.79 1.67 4.60
C ASP A 34 15.50 1.42 3.25
N GLY A 35 16.06 2.48 2.67
CA GLY A 35 16.75 2.41 1.38
C GLY A 35 15.81 2.34 0.15
N SER A 36 14.53 2.64 0.30
CA SER A 36 13.58 2.74 -0.82
C SER A 36 12.57 3.86 -0.63
N ASP A 37 12.66 4.88 -1.49
CA ASP A 37 11.75 6.04 -1.43
C ASP A 37 10.39 5.77 -2.05
N ASP A 38 10.26 4.69 -2.82
CA ASP A 38 9.01 4.29 -3.48
C ASP A 38 8.37 3.04 -2.86
N VAL A 39 8.85 2.57 -1.70
CA VAL A 39 8.37 1.32 -1.10
C VAL A 39 8.02 1.51 0.36
N PHE A 40 6.83 1.04 0.75
CA PHE A 40 6.40 0.98 2.14
C PHE A 40 5.80 -0.38 2.49
N ARG A 41 5.72 -0.66 3.79
CA ARG A 41 5.21 -1.92 4.35
C ARG A 41 3.96 -1.65 5.16
N VAL A 42 2.99 -2.54 5.03
CA VAL A 42 1.78 -2.60 5.84
C VAL A 42 1.79 -3.93 6.58
N LYS A 43 1.86 -3.90 7.90
CA LYS A 43 1.84 -5.10 8.75
C LYS A 43 0.50 -5.21 9.46
N THR A 44 0.02 -6.43 9.68
CA THR A 44 -1.10 -6.71 10.58
C THR A 44 -0.66 -7.80 11.55
N GLY A 45 -0.50 -7.43 12.83
CA GLY A 45 0.11 -8.31 13.82
C GLY A 45 1.57 -8.68 13.49
N THR A 46 2.05 -9.79 14.06
CA THR A 46 3.47 -10.22 14.00
C THR A 46 3.81 -11.13 12.82
N LEU A 47 2.81 -11.68 12.11
CA LEU A 47 3.02 -12.76 11.14
C LEU A 47 2.62 -12.40 9.69
N THR A 48 1.90 -11.29 9.49
CA THR A 48 1.34 -10.94 8.18
C THR A 48 1.79 -9.55 7.78
N GLU A 49 2.33 -9.42 6.56
CA GLU A 49 2.71 -8.14 6.00
C GLU A 49 2.38 -8.02 4.51
N ALA A 50 2.35 -6.80 4.01
CA ALA A 50 2.27 -6.48 2.60
C ALA A 50 3.30 -5.39 2.28
N LYS A 51 4.08 -5.59 1.22
CA LYS A 51 4.94 -4.56 0.64
C LYS A 51 4.19 -3.87 -0.48
N VAL A 52 4.18 -2.55 -0.46
CA VAL A 52 3.60 -1.73 -1.51
C VAL A 52 4.74 -1.05 -2.25
N HIS A 53 4.85 -1.31 -3.54
CA HIS A 53 5.80 -0.69 -4.43
C HIS A 53 5.08 0.35 -5.27
N MET A 54 5.57 1.57 -5.26
CA MET A 54 5.07 2.68 -6.06
C MET A 54 5.91 2.80 -7.34
N ARG A 55 5.23 3.05 -8.45
CA ARG A 55 5.85 3.29 -9.76
C ARG A 55 5.13 4.45 -10.41
N GLN A 56 5.85 5.51 -10.73
CA GLN A 56 5.32 6.58 -11.58
C GLN A 56 5.27 6.08 -13.03
N GLN A 57 4.11 6.20 -13.67
CA GLN A 57 3.90 5.89 -15.09
C GLN A 57 2.99 6.92 -15.73
N ASP A 58 3.49 7.65 -16.73
CA ASP A 58 2.71 8.50 -17.64
C ASP A 58 1.67 9.41 -16.96
N GLY A 59 2.05 10.08 -15.86
CA GLY A 59 1.16 10.96 -15.11
C GLY A 59 0.22 10.27 -14.11
N ALA A 60 0.42 8.97 -13.89
CA ALA A 60 -0.28 8.14 -12.92
C ALA A 60 0.70 7.45 -11.98
N THR A 61 0.24 7.12 -10.76
CA THR A 61 1.01 6.31 -9.82
C THR A 61 0.42 4.91 -9.78
N GLN A 62 1.25 3.90 -10.07
CA GLN A 62 0.92 2.49 -9.90
C GLN A 62 1.42 1.98 -8.55
N PHE A 63 0.57 1.22 -7.88
CA PHE A 63 0.85 0.55 -6.62
C PHE A 63 0.80 -0.96 -6.83
N HIS A 64 1.95 -1.62 -6.74
CA HIS A 64 2.06 -3.07 -6.74
C HIS A 64 2.07 -3.56 -5.30
N VAL A 65 1.05 -4.32 -4.92
CA VAL A 65 0.91 -4.82 -3.55
C VAL A 65 1.31 -6.30 -3.49
N HIS A 66 2.38 -6.56 -2.76
CA HIS A 66 2.94 -7.88 -2.52
C HIS A 66 2.61 -8.32 -1.10
N GLY A 67 1.62 -9.19 -0.93
CA GLY A 67 1.40 -9.85 0.35
C GLY A 67 2.54 -10.83 0.62
N THR A 68 3.12 -10.79 1.82
CA THR A 68 4.11 -11.76 2.29
C THR A 68 3.79 -12.14 3.73
N GLY A 69 3.72 -13.44 4.03
CA GLY A 69 3.60 -13.94 5.41
C GLY A 69 4.51 -15.15 5.61
N ILE A 70 5.11 -15.30 6.79
CA ILE A 70 5.82 -16.52 7.16
C ILE A 70 4.85 -17.46 7.86
N ILE A 71 4.84 -18.73 7.47
CA ILE A 71 4.04 -19.74 8.16
C ILE A 71 4.79 -21.04 8.36
N ILE A 72 4.94 -21.38 9.63
CA ILE A 72 5.02 -22.77 10.06
C ILE A 72 3.56 -23.23 10.26
N GLY A 73 2.99 -23.98 9.29
CA GLY A 73 1.82 -24.84 9.52
C GLY A 73 0.39 -24.35 9.22
N ARG A 74 0.13 -23.17 8.65
CA ARG A 74 -1.23 -22.73 8.22
C ARG A 74 -1.18 -21.92 6.92
N ILE A 75 -2.34 -21.57 6.36
CA ILE A 75 -2.47 -20.68 5.19
C ILE A 75 -2.82 -19.29 5.73
N ILE A 76 -1.93 -18.30 5.63
CA ILE A 76 -2.27 -16.90 5.90
C ILE A 76 -2.96 -16.40 4.63
N ASN A 77 -3.98 -15.59 4.81
CA ASN A 77 -4.65 -14.89 3.73
C ASN A 77 -3.74 -13.76 3.17
N GLU A 78 -2.58 -14.11 2.60
CA GLU A 78 -1.63 -13.17 1.95
C GLU A 78 -2.33 -12.36 0.85
N LEU A 79 -3.23 -13.03 0.12
CA LEU A 79 -4.09 -12.40 -0.86
C LEU A 79 -5.10 -11.45 -0.21
N GLY A 80 -5.56 -11.75 1.01
CA GLY A 80 -6.49 -10.93 1.77
C GLY A 80 -5.90 -9.59 2.17
N ILE A 81 -4.71 -9.57 2.80
CA ILE A 81 -4.05 -8.31 3.14
C ILE A 81 -3.69 -7.51 1.89
N ALA A 82 -3.16 -8.16 0.85
CA ALA A 82 -2.80 -7.48 -0.37
C ALA A 82 -4.01 -6.84 -1.07
N ARG A 83 -5.16 -7.54 -1.11
CA ARG A 83 -6.41 -7.00 -1.65
C ARG A 83 -6.96 -5.87 -0.78
N HIS A 84 -6.89 -6.00 0.54
CA HIS A 84 -7.40 -4.99 1.45
C HIS A 84 -6.58 -3.69 1.35
N VAL A 85 -5.25 -3.79 1.30
CA VAL A 85 -4.37 -2.64 1.08
C VAL A 85 -4.59 -2.03 -0.31
N ALA A 86 -4.73 -2.84 -1.35
CA ALA A 86 -5.03 -2.34 -2.70
C ALA A 86 -6.37 -1.60 -2.77
N ALA A 87 -7.39 -2.08 -2.04
CA ALA A 87 -8.68 -1.42 -1.92
C ALA A 87 -8.56 -0.10 -1.13
N ALA A 88 -7.83 -0.10 -0.01
CA ALA A 88 -7.58 1.10 0.78
C ALA A 88 -6.89 2.20 -0.04
N ILE A 89 -5.88 1.85 -0.85
CA ILE A 89 -5.22 2.78 -1.77
C ILE A 89 -6.21 3.36 -2.78
N ARG A 90 -7.10 2.52 -3.34
CA ARG A 90 -8.09 2.94 -4.34
C ARG A 90 -9.18 3.84 -3.74
N GLU A 91 -9.55 3.61 -2.49
CA GLU A 91 -10.65 4.30 -1.81
C GLU A 91 -10.17 5.52 -1.03
N ALA A 92 -8.85 5.69 -0.86
CA ALA A 92 -8.27 6.82 -0.17
C ALA A 92 -8.60 8.14 -0.89
N PRO A 93 -9.35 9.06 -0.24
CA PRO A 93 -9.71 10.35 -0.84
C PRO A 93 -8.49 11.19 -1.17
N GLY A 94 -7.44 11.10 -0.33
CA GLY A 94 -6.16 11.77 -0.53
C GLY A 94 -5.43 11.37 -1.80
N LEU A 95 -5.72 10.20 -2.38
CA LEU A 95 -5.09 9.67 -3.60
C LEU A 95 -6.00 9.73 -4.84
N SER A 96 -7.28 10.09 -4.64
CA SER A 96 -8.34 10.05 -5.65
C SER A 96 -8.64 11.44 -6.27
N GLY A 97 -7.96 12.50 -5.83
CA GLY A 97 -8.16 13.86 -6.32
C GLY A 97 -7.14 14.30 -7.40
N PRO A 98 -7.45 15.34 -8.20
CA PRO A 98 -6.45 15.97 -9.08
C PRO A 98 -5.25 16.44 -8.26
N ALA A 99 -4.05 16.42 -8.86
CA ALA A 99 -2.83 16.95 -8.23
C ALA A 99 -3.09 18.38 -7.71
N PRO A 100 -2.62 18.75 -6.50
CA PRO A 100 -2.69 20.13 -6.05
C PRO A 100 -1.95 21.03 -7.07
N ALA A 101 -2.61 22.11 -7.49
CA ALA A 101 -2.12 23.06 -8.48
C ALA A 101 -0.95 23.92 -7.96
#